data_AF-A0A3D2G166-F1
#
_entry.id   AF-A0A3D2G166-F1
#
_cell.length_a   1.000
_cell.length_b   1.000
_cell.length_c   1.000
_cell.angle_alpha   90.00
_cell.angle_beta   90.00
_cell.angle_gamma   90.00
#
_symmetry.space_group_name_H-M   'P 1'
#
loop_
_entity.id
_entity.type
_entity.pdbx_description
1 polymer ?
#
loop_
_entity_poly.entity_id
_entity_poly.type
_entity_poly.pdbx_seq_one_letter_code
_entity_poly.pdbx_strand_id
1 'polypeptide(L)' 'MYEDKTLVCKECGNEFVFTAGEQEFYAERGFQNEPQRCKACR' A
#
# COMPACT_ATOMS: atom_id res chain seq x y z
N MET A 1 -0.64 15.55 4.11
CA MET A 1 -0.89 15.19 2.70
C MET A 1 -0.16 13.89 2.47
N TYR A 2 -0.81 12.88 1.89
CA TYR A 2 -0.17 11.61 1.58
C TYR A 2 0.58 11.72 0.25
N GLU A 3 1.64 10.96 0.09
CA GLU A 3 2.48 10.91 -1.12
C GLU A 3 2.62 9.46 -1.54
N ASP A 4 2.76 9.21 -2.84
CA ASP A 4 2.94 7.86 -3.35
C ASP A 4 4.16 7.20 -2.70
N LYS A 5 3.96 5.98 -2.17
CA LYS A 5 5.01 5.24 -1.48
C LYS A 5 5.26 3.92 -2.18
N THR A 6 6.48 3.70 -2.64
CA THR A 6 6.89 2.39 -3.17
C THR A 6 7.14 1.43 -2.01
N LEU A 7 6.50 0.26 -2.08
CA LEU A 7 6.64 -0.83 -1.11
C LEU A 7 7.09 -2.11 -1.82
N VAL A 8 7.66 -3.03 -1.06
CA VAL A 8 8.09 -4.34 -1.56
C VAL A 8 7.07 -5.40 -1.16
N CYS A 9 6.57 -6.16 -2.13
CA CYS A 9 5.65 -7.26 -1.87
C CYS A 9 6.34 -8.37 -1.07
N LYS A 10 5.77 -8.75 0.08
CA LYS A 10 6.31 -9.80 0.94
C LYS A 10 6.29 -11.20 0.31
N GLU A 11 5.47 -11.42 -0.72
CA GLU A 11 5.36 -12.74 -1.37
C GLU A 11 6.23 -12.87 -2.61
N CYS A 12 6.17 -11.92 -3.56
CA CYS A 12 6.93 -12.02 -4.80
C CYS A 12 8.19 -11.16 -4.84
N GLY A 13 8.43 -10.30 -3.84
CA GLY A 13 9.59 -9.41 -3.78
C GLY A 13 9.54 -8.22 -4.76
N ASN A 14 8.51 -8.13 -5.59
CA ASN A 14 8.36 -7.02 -6.54
C ASN A 14 7.92 -5.74 -5.84
N GLU A 15 8.40 -4.62 -6.36
CA GLU A 15 7.96 -3.29 -5.96
C GLU A 15 6.53 -3.02 -6.44
N PHE A 16 5.76 -2.31 -5.61
CA PHE A 16 4.44 -1.80 -5.98
C PHE A 16 4.19 -0.45 -5.30
N VAL A 17 3.31 0.35 -5.89
CA VAL A 17 2.98 1.69 -5.38
C VAL A 17 1.78 1.59 -4.44
N PHE A 18 1.96 2.06 -3.21
CA PHE A 18 0.89 2.41 -2.28
C PHE A 18 0.55 3.89 -2.51
N THR A 19 -0.45 4.13 -3.35
CA THR A 19 -0.75 5.49 -3.82
C THR A 19 -1.25 6.40 -2.70
N ALA A 20 -1.11 7.71 -2.87
CA ALA A 20 -1.65 8.68 -1.92
C ALA A 20 -3.15 8.46 -1.65
N GLY A 21 -3.94 8.17 -2.69
CA GLY A 21 -5.38 7.88 -2.54
C GLY A 21 -5.68 6.57 -1.81
N GLU A 22 -4.84 5.54 -1.97
CA GLU A 22 -4.98 4.32 -1.16
C GLU A 22 -4.64 4.56 0.31
N GLN A 23 -3.68 5.44 0.61
CA GLN A 23 -3.35 5.85 1.98
C GLN A 23 -4.49 6.62 2.63
N GLU A 24 -5.12 7.54 1.89
CA GLU A 24 -6.32 8.26 2.35
C GLU A 24 -7.45 7.29 2.66
N PHE A 25 -7.76 6.36 1.74
CA PHE A 25 -8.78 5.34 1.95
C PHE A 25 -8.50 4.49 3.20
N TYR A 26 -7.24 4.12 3.44
CA TYR A 26 -6.84 3.39 4.63
C TYR A 26 -7.08 4.21 5.91
N ALA A 27 -6.68 5.47 5.90
CA ALA A 27 -6.85 6.38 7.03
C ALA A 27 -8.34 6.61 7.36
N GLU A 28 -9.19 6.82 6.35
CA GLU A 28 -10.64 6.99 6.52
C GLU A 28 -11.32 5.76 7.13
N ARG A 29 -10.76 4.56 6.92
CA ARG A 29 -11.26 3.30 7.49
C ARG A 29 -10.64 2.96 8.84
N GLY A 30 -9.74 3.81 9.36
CA GLY A 30 -9.00 3.55 10.60
C GLY A 30 -7.95 2.45 10.46
N PHE A 31 -7.54 2.10 9.23
CA PHE A 31 -6.44 1.17 9.01
C PHE A 31 -5.10 1.89 9.21
N GLN A 32 -4.34 1.44 10.20
CA GLN A 32 -3.01 2.01 10.50
C GLN A 32 -1.86 1.30 9.79
N ASN A 33 -2.14 0.13 9.19
CA ASN A 33 -1.12 -0.72 8.59
C ASN A 33 -1.05 -0.54 7.07
N GLU A 34 0.16 -0.54 6.54
CA GLU A 34 0.43 -0.49 5.11
C GLU A 34 0.18 -1.85 4.44
N PRO A 35 -0.17 -1.88 3.14
CA PRO A 35 -0.28 -3.11 2.40
C PRO A 35 1.06 -3.86 2.35
N GLN A 36 1.06 -5.16 2.67
CA GLN A 36 2.27 -5.99 2.62
C GLN A 36 2.41 -6.79 1.31
N ARG A 37 1.36 -6.80 0.49
CA ARG A 37 1.28 -7.56 -0.77
C ARG A 37 0.81 -6.65 -1.89
N CYS A 38 1.41 -6.80 -3.06
CA CYS A 38 0.97 -6.12 -4.27
C CYS A 38 -0.38 -6.66 -4.75
N LYS A 39 -1.04 -5.93 -5.67
CA LYS A 39 -2.37 -6.32 -6.20
C LYS A 39 -2.41 -7.70 -6.85
N ALA A 40 -1.29 -8.18 -7.40
CA ALA A 40 -1.20 -9.50 -8.02
C ALA A 40 -1.09 -10.66 -7.01
N CYS A 41 -0.67 -10.38 -5.76
CA CYS A 41 -0.51 -11.38 -4.69
C CYS A 41 -1.56 -11.24 -3.57
N ARG A 42 -2.56 -10.36 -3.77
CA ARG A 42 -3.68 -10.19 -2.84
C ARG A 42 -4.78 -11.21 -3.08
#